data_AF-A0A1F9Z8Z0-F1
#
_entry.id   AF-A0A1F9Z8Z0-F1
#
_cell.length_a   1.000
_cell.length_b   1.000
_cell.length_c   1.000
_cell.angle_alpha   90.00
_cell.angle_beta   90.00
_cell.angle_gamma   90.00
#
_symmetry.space_group_name_H-M   'P 1'
#
loop_
_entity.id
_entity.type
_entity.pdbx_description
1 polymer ?
#
loop_
_entity_poly.entity_id
_entity_poly.type
_entity_poly.pdbx_seq_one_letter_code
_entity_poly.pdbx_strand_id
1 'polypeptide(L)' 'MEDRGVPRHGCRVLAPDGDVGVVTSGAHSPSLRVGIALASVAPGRVAVGERVDVEIRGSRRPALAVRPPFL' A
#
# COMPACT_ATOMS: atom_id res chain seq x y z
N MET A 1 -1.61 -0.68 6.39
CA MET A 1 -0.77 0.54 6.52
C MET A 1 -0.54 0.80 7.99
N GLU A 2 0.62 1.34 8.36
CA GLU A 2 1.00 1.54 9.76
C GLU A 2 0.53 2.88 10.34
N ASP A 3 0.01 3.80 9.51
CA ASP A 3 -0.41 5.14 9.91
C ASP A 3 -1.85 5.48 9.44
N ARG A 4 -2.41 6.57 9.99
CA ARG A 4 -3.72 7.14 9.64
C ARG A 4 -3.72 7.58 8.18
N GLY A 5 -4.45 6.82 7.38
CA GLY A 5 -4.76 7.08 5.98
C GLY A 5 -5.59 5.94 5.45
N VAL A 6 -6.45 6.20 4.46
CA VAL A 6 -7.13 5.12 3.73
C VAL A 6 -6.68 5.25 2.28
N PRO A 7 -5.91 4.28 1.77
CA PRO A 7 -5.48 4.30 0.38
C PRO A 7 -6.71 4.19 -0.52
N ARG A 8 -6.67 4.86 -1.67
CA ARG A 8 -7.75 4.83 -2.67
C ARG A 8 -7.17 4.47 -4.02
N HIS A 9 -8.05 4.12 -4.96
CA HIS A 9 -7.67 3.93 -6.35
C HIS A 9 -6.84 5.11 -6.86
N GLY A 10 -5.71 4.82 -7.50
CA GLY A 10 -4.80 5.82 -8.06
C GLY A 10 -3.70 6.31 -7.10
N CYS A 11 -3.71 5.93 -5.82
CA CYS A 11 -2.59 6.21 -4.93
C CYS A 11 -1.31 5.52 -5.43
N ARG A 12 -0.19 6.25 -5.47
CA ARG A 12 1.10 5.73 -5.90
C ARG A 12 1.70 4.83 -4.82
N VAL A 13 2.35 3.75 -5.24
CA VAL A 13 3.13 2.86 -4.37
C VAL A 13 4.60 3.16 -4.62
N LEU A 14 5.34 3.44 -3.56
CA LEU A 14 6.72 3.91 -3.61
C LEU A 14 7.61 2.93 -2.83
N ALA A 15 8.65 2.43 -3.48
CA ALA A 15 9.77 1.77 -2.83
C ALA A 15 10.87 2.81 -2.51
N PRO A 16 11.95 2.45 -1.79
CA PRO A 16 13.02 3.38 -1.45
C PRO A 16 13.66 4.08 -2.67
N ASP A 17 13.65 3.42 -3.83
CA ASP A 17 14.26 3.90 -5.07
C ASP A 17 13.26 4.57 -6.03
N GLY A 18 11.97 4.68 -5.67
CA GLY A 18 10.98 5.45 -6.43
C GLY A 18 9.61 4.78 -6.57
N ASP A 19 8.87 5.22 -7.59
CA ASP A 19 7.54 4.68 -7.91
C ASP A 19 7.65 3.23 -8.44
N VAL A 20 6.83 2.34 -7.87
CA VAL A 20 6.81 0.93 -8.22
C VAL A 20 5.44 0.45 -8.66
N GLY A 21 4.41 1.29 -8.60
CA GLY A 21 3.06 0.88 -8.94
C GLY A 21 1.95 1.77 -8.42
N VAL A 22 0.74 1.24 -8.49
CA VAL A 22 -0.48 2.00 -8.18
C VAL A 22 -1.49 1.13 -7.45
N VAL A 23 -2.16 1.74 -6.46
CA VAL A 23 -3.29 1.15 -5.76
C VAL A 23 -4.46 1.00 -6.74
N THR A 24 -4.95 -0.24 -6.89
CA THR A 24 -6.11 -0.55 -7.73
C THR A 24 -7.40 -0.46 -6.93
N SER A 25 -7.40 -0.95 -5.69
CA SER A 25 -8.51 -0.81 -4.75
C SER A 25 -7.98 -0.62 -3.33
N GLY A 26 -8.71 0.15 -2.51
CA GLY A 26 -8.29 0.43 -1.14
C GLY A 26 -9.48 0.81 -0.27
N ALA A 27 -9.43 0.41 1.00
CA ALA A 27 -10.49 0.61 1.98
C ALA A 27 -9.93 0.62 3.40
N HIS A 28 -10.75 1.08 4.34
CA HIS A 28 -10.49 0.85 5.77
C HIS A 28 -10.95 -0.58 6.12
N SER A 29 -10.09 -1.36 6.79
CA SER A 29 -10.48 -2.65 7.36
C SER A 29 -10.96 -2.45 8.79
N PRO A 30 -12.26 -2.67 9.11
CA PRO A 30 -12.76 -2.53 10.47
C PRO A 30 -12.13 -3.55 11.44
N SER A 31 -11.87 -4.77 10.95
CA SER A 31 -11.28 -5.86 11.75
C SER A 31 -9.82 -5.57 12.11
N LEU A 32 -9.03 -5.07 11.15
CA LEU A 32 -7.61 -4.75 11.36
C LEU A 32 -7.40 -3.32 11.89
N ARG A 33 -8.44 -2.48 11.87
CA ARG A 33 -8.41 -1.04 12.25
C ARG A 33 -7.36 -0.22 11.50
N VAL A 34 -6.98 -0.64 10.31
CA VAL A 34 -5.99 0.03 9.44
C VAL A 34 -6.49 0.14 8.00
N GLY A 35 -5.88 1.03 7.22
CA GLY A 35 -6.05 1.05 5.77
C GLY A 35 -5.40 -0.18 5.12
N ILE A 36 -6.14 -0.83 4.21
CA ILE A 36 -5.66 -1.93 3.36
C ILE A 36 -5.89 -1.57 1.89
N ALA A 37 -5.05 -2.12 1.02
CA ALA A 37 -5.15 -1.91 -0.42
C ALA A 37 -4.62 -3.11 -1.20
N LEU A 38 -5.19 -3.30 -2.39
CA LEU A 38 -4.57 -4.03 -3.47
C LEU A 38 -3.87 -3.03 -4.39
N ALA A 39 -2.71 -3.43 -4.89
CA ALA A 39 -1.91 -2.62 -5.80
C ALA A 39 -1.39 -3.47 -6.94
N SER A 40 -1.30 -2.86 -8.12
CA SER A 40 -0.53 -3.39 -9.24
C SER A 40 0.87 -2.81 -9.13
N VAL A 41 1.87 -3.67 -8.97
CA VAL A 41 3.29 -3.30 -8.85
C VAL A 41 4.07 -3.94 -9.98
N ALA A 42 5.14 -3.27 -10.41
CA ALA A 42 6.02 -3.82 -11.44
C ALA A 42 6.68 -5.12 -10.94
N PRO A 43 6.82 -6.15 -11.80
CA PRO A 43 7.38 -7.44 -11.41
C PRO A 43 8.77 -7.32 -10.77
N GLY A 44 8.99 -8.02 -9.66
CA GLY A 44 10.28 -8.05 -8.96
C GLY A 44 10.62 -6.78 -8.17
N ARG A 45 9.73 -5.77 -8.12
CA ARG A 45 9.97 -4.51 -7.41
C ARG A 45 9.55 -4.51 -5.95
N VAL A 46 8.66 -5.42 -5.56
CA VAL A 46 8.16 -5.52 -4.18
C VAL A 46 7.99 -6.99 -3.83
N ALA A 47 8.61 -7.43 -2.73
CA ALA A 47 8.42 -8.76 -2.17
C ALA A 47 7.41 -8.76 -1.00
N VAL A 48 6.82 -9.92 -0.72
CA VAL A 48 6.03 -10.10 0.51
C VAL A 48 6.94 -9.91 1.73
N GLY A 49 6.50 -9.12 2.70
CA GLY A 49 7.26 -8.73 3.89
C GLY A 49 8.04 -7.43 3.71
N GLU A 50 8.06 -6.86 2.50
CA GLU A 50 8.76 -5.61 2.22
C GLU A 50 7.94 -4.39 2.65
N ARG A 51 8.64 -3.35 3.13
CA ARG A 51 8.05 -2.06 3.46
C ARG A 51 8.05 -1.16 2.23
N VAL A 52 6.88 -0.61 1.93
CA VAL A 52 6.67 0.37 0.88
C VAL A 52 5.91 1.56 1.44
N ASP A 53 5.94 2.70 0.75
CA ASP A 53 5.09 3.84 1.06
C ASP A 53 3.91 3.90 0.08
N VAL A 54 2.77 4.34 0.56
CA VAL A 54 1.62 4.72 -0.28
C VAL A 54 1.43 6.22 -0.18
N GLU A 55 1.41 6.90 -1.32
CA GLU A 55 1.17 8.34 -1.37
C GLU A 55 -0.33 8.64 -1.23
N ILE A 56 -0.70 9.26 -0.12
CA ILE A 56 -2.08 9.64 0.20
C ILE A 56 -2.10 11.14 0.46
N ARG A 57 -2.77 11.87 -0.45
CA ARG A 57 -2.91 13.34 -0.39
C ARG A 57 -1.55 14.05 -0.24
N GLY A 58 -0.56 13.61 -1.01
CA GLY A 58 0.80 14.18 -1.02
C GLY A 58 1.67 13.80 0.18
N SER A 59 1.17 12.97 1.11
CA SER A 59 1.97 12.42 2.20
C SER A 59 2.27 10.95 1.97
N ARG A 60 3.52 10.54 2.19
CA ARG A 60 3.92 9.13 2.19
C ARG A 60 3.44 8.46 3.48
N ARG A 61 2.76 7.33 3.34
CA ARG A 61 2.27 6.53 4.46
C ARG A 61 2.86 5.13 4.38
N PRO A 62 3.57 4.66 5.41
CA PRO A 62 4.20 3.36 5.39
C PRO A 62 3.18 2.22 5.35
N ALA A 63 3.49 1.20 4.56
CA ALA A 63 2.71 0.02 4.35
C ALA A 63 3.61 -1.22 4.26
N LEU A 64 3.07 -2.36 4.64
CA LEU A 64 3.73 -3.65 4.53
C LEU A 64 3.07 -4.44 3.40
N ALA A 65 3.87 -4.92 2.44
CA ALA A 65 3.41 -5.84 1.42
C ALA A 65 3.14 -7.21 2.07
N VAL A 66 1.91 -7.70 1.98
CA VAL A 66 1.51 -8.99 2.56
C VAL A 66 0.90 -9.90 1.50
N ARG A 67 0.94 -11.20 1.75
CA ARG A 67 0.22 -12.17 0.92
C ARG A 67 -1.28 -12.07 1.25
N PRO A 68 -2.17 -11.92 0.26
CA PRO A 68 -3.62 -11.99 0.49
C PRO A 68 -4.05 -13.42 0.89
N PRO A 69 -5.17 -13.59 1.61
CA PRO A 69 -6.04 -12.54 2.16
C PRO A 69 -5.41 -11.77 3.33
N PHE A 70 -6.03 -10.67 3.74
CA PHE A 70 -5.53 -9.81 4.82
C PHE A 70 -5.82 -10.35 6.24
N LEU A 71 -6.56 -11.46 6.34
CA LEU A 71 -6.98 -12.14 7.57
C LEU A 71 -6.68 -13.63 7.45
#